data_AF-A0A7V5FR74-F1
#
_entry.id   AF-A0A7V5FR74-F1
#
_cell.length_a   1.000
_cell.length_b   1.000
_cell.length_c   1.000
_cell.angle_alpha   90.00
_cell.angle_beta   90.00
_cell.angle_gamma   90.00
#
_symmetry.space_group_name_H-M   'P 1'
#
loop_
_entity.id
_entity.type
_entity.pdbx_description
1 polymer ?
#
loop_
_entity_poly.entity_id
_entity_poly.type
_entity_poly.pdbx_seq_one_letter_code
_entity_poly.pdbx_strand_id
1 'polypeptide(L)'
;PSASMRFVVFDKIFTRIVSHDNLYKGLSTFTVEMLELKNIFNRATRNSLVLGDEISHGTETGSALAIVASAMEKLYNIKSLFIFATHLHQICDIKRIGRHRSIESRC
;
A
#
# COMPACT_ATOMS: atom_id res chain seq x y z
N PRO A 1 -10.74 -4.18 -20.10
CA PRO A 1 -10.10 -4.45 -21.40
C PRO A 1 -9.82 -3.14 -22.15
N SER A 2 -8.63 -2.96 -22.72
CA SER A 2 -8.24 -1.73 -23.44
C SER A 2 -7.86 -2.04 -24.90
N ALA A 3 -7.98 -1.04 -25.77
CA ALA A 3 -7.57 -1.15 -27.17
C ALA A 3 -6.04 -1.22 -27.36
N SER A 4 -5.28 -0.68 -26.41
CA SER A 4 -3.82 -0.83 -26.32
C SER A 4 -3.38 -0.77 -24.86
N MET A 5 -2.27 -1.43 -24.53
CA MET A 5 -1.72 -1.45 -23.17
C MET A 5 -0.19 -1.45 -23.22
N ARG A 6 0.43 -0.50 -22.51
CA ARG A 6 1.86 -0.50 -22.24
C ARG A 6 2.06 -0.92 -20.79
N PHE A 7 2.81 -1.99 -20.58
CA PHE A 7 3.13 -2.48 -19.25
C PHE A 7 4.61 -2.86 -19.17
N VAL A 8 5.12 -2.95 -17.96
CA VAL A 8 6.45 -3.48 -17.65
C VAL A 8 6.31 -4.89 -17.10
N VAL A 9 7.31 -5.74 -17.31
CA VAL A 9 7.31 -7.11 -16.78
C VAL A 9 7.55 -7.06 -15.28
N PHE A 10 6.54 -7.44 -14.50
CA PHE A 10 6.63 -7.55 -13.06
C PHE A 10 7.07 -8.96 -12.66
N ASP A 11 7.97 -9.05 -11.68
CA ASP A 11 8.42 -10.34 -11.13
C ASP A 11 7.46 -10.88 -10.07
N LYS A 12 6.79 -9.97 -9.34
CA LYS A 12 5.87 -10.27 -8.25
C LYS A 12 4.75 -9.24 -8.22
N ILE A 13 3.54 -9.72 -7.92
CA ILE A 13 2.38 -8.88 -7.63
C ILE A 13 1.97 -9.16 -6.20
N PHE A 14 1.89 -8.10 -5.40
CA PHE A 14 1.42 -8.14 -4.03
C PHE A 14 0.08 -7.42 -3.94
N THR A 15 -0.88 -8.03 -3.28
CA THR A 15 -2.20 -7.44 -3.05
C THR A 15 -2.51 -7.45 -1.58
N ARG A 16 -2.98 -6.31 -1.08
CA ARG A 16 -3.70 -6.22 0.17
C ARG A 16 -5.06 -5.60 -0.12
N ILE A 17 -6.01 -6.45 -0.45
CA ILE A 17 -7.40 -6.07 -0.70
C ILE A 17 -8.23 -6.68 0.42
N VAL A 18 -9.15 -5.92 1.01
CA VAL A 18 -10.01 -6.39 2.09
C VAL A 18 -10.83 -7.58 1.58
N SER A 19 -10.56 -8.78 2.12
CA SER A 19 -11.36 -9.98 1.86
C SER A 19 -12.05 -10.39 3.16
N HIS A 20 -13.31 -10.81 3.07
CA HIS A 20 -14.12 -11.27 4.21
C HIS A 20 -13.66 -12.62 4.80
N ASP A 21 -12.68 -13.29 4.19
CA ASP A 21 -12.21 -14.62 4.60
C ASP A 21 -11.20 -14.55 5.75
N ASN A 22 -11.71 -14.55 6.99
CA ASN A 22 -10.89 -14.72 8.18
C ASN A 22 -10.70 -16.21 8.52
N LEU A 23 -9.61 -16.80 8.02
CA LEU A 23 -9.12 -18.12 8.44
C LEU A 23 -8.25 -18.08 9.71
N TYR A 24 -7.96 -16.90 10.25
CA TYR A 24 -7.02 -16.71 11.35
C TYR A 24 -7.67 -16.88 12.72
N LYS A 25 -7.43 -18.02 13.37
CA LYS A 25 -7.85 -18.28 14.76
C LYS A 25 -6.83 -17.69 15.74
N GLY A 26 -7.03 -16.44 16.16
CA GLY A 26 -6.34 -15.87 17.35
C GLY A 26 -5.53 -14.59 17.16
N LEU A 27 -5.51 -13.99 15.96
CA LEU A 27 -4.89 -12.68 15.72
C LEU A 27 -5.96 -11.64 15.40
N SER A 28 -5.73 -10.39 15.82
CA SER A 28 -6.59 -9.28 15.41
C SER A 28 -6.42 -9.00 13.91
N THR A 29 -7.46 -8.50 13.27
CA THR A 29 -7.42 -8.09 11.85
C THR A 29 -6.27 -7.13 11.56
N PHE A 30 -6.04 -6.18 12.48
CA PHE A 30 -4.92 -5.23 12.37
C PHE A 30 -3.55 -5.94 12.39
N THR A 31 -3.35 -6.91 13.28
CA THR A 31 -2.08 -7.65 13.35
C THR A 31 -1.84 -8.45 12.07
N VAL A 32 -2.87 -9.09 11.53
CA VAL A 32 -2.77 -9.82 10.24
C VAL A 32 -2.38 -8.86 9.13
N GLU A 33 -3.03 -7.69 9.06
CA GLU A 33 -2.75 -6.66 8.06
C GLU A 33 -1.31 -6.14 8.13
N MET A 34 -0.79 -5.90 9.34
CA MET A 34 0.59 -5.46 9.54
C MET A 34 1.61 -6.54 9.17
N LEU A 35 1.28 -7.82 9.40
CA LEU A 35 2.11 -8.95 8.97
C LEU A 35 2.15 -9.09 7.44
N GLU A 36 1.02 -8.85 6.77
CA GLU A 36 0.95 -8.83 5.31
C GLU A 36 1.80 -7.68 4.74
N LEU A 37 1.66 -6.46 5.27
CA LEU A 37 2.52 -5.32 4.89
C LEU A 37 4.01 -5.64 5.09
N LYS A 38 4.36 -6.23 6.24
CA LYS A 38 5.74 -6.67 6.51
C LYS A 38 6.24 -7.67 5.46
N ASN A 39 5.40 -8.64 5.08
CA ASN A 39 5.73 -9.62 4.04
C ASN A 39 5.92 -8.97 2.66
N ILE A 40 5.11 -7.97 2.33
CA ILE A 40 5.26 -7.19 1.10
C ILE A 40 6.62 -6.48 1.12
N PHE A 41 6.93 -5.74 2.18
CA PHE A 41 8.20 -4.99 2.27
C PHE A 41 9.44 -5.88 2.19
N ASN A 42 9.39 -7.08 2.77
CA ASN A 42 10.52 -8.01 2.76
C ASN A 42 10.78 -8.67 1.41
N ARG A 43 9.77 -8.71 0.52
CA ARG A 43 9.83 -9.46 -0.75
C ARG A 43 9.73 -8.57 -1.99
N ALA A 44 9.27 -7.34 -1.82
CA ALA A 44 9.14 -6.37 -2.90
C ALA A 44 10.51 -5.99 -3.46
N THR A 45 10.58 -5.93 -4.79
CA THR A 45 11.75 -5.48 -5.55
C THR A 45 11.34 -4.29 -6.41
N ARG A 46 12.29 -3.71 -7.15
CA ARG A 46 12.01 -2.65 -8.14
C ARG A 46 11.01 -3.10 -9.22
N ASN A 47 10.95 -4.40 -9.51
CA ASN A 47 10.08 -4.96 -10.55
C ASN A 47 8.79 -5.54 -9.95
N SER A 48 8.45 -5.20 -8.72
CA SER A 48 7.21 -5.64 -8.09
C SER A 48 6.09 -4.60 -8.23
N LEU A 49 4.86 -5.08 -8.36
CA LEU A 49 3.64 -4.29 -8.28
C LEU A 49 2.97 -4.52 -6.92
N VAL A 50 2.69 -3.46 -6.17
CA VAL A 50 1.98 -3.53 -4.89
C VAL A 50 0.63 -2.83 -5.01
N LEU A 51 -0.45 -3.53 -4.72
CA LEU A 51 -1.81 -2.99 -4.68
C LEU A 51 -2.32 -3.05 -3.25
N GLY A 52 -2.77 -1.93 -2.71
CA GLY A 52 -3.33 -1.84 -1.37
C GLY A 52 -4.67 -1.12 -1.39
N ASP A 53 -5.62 -1.62 -0.59
CA ASP A 53 -6.96 -1.07 -0.46
C ASP A 53 -7.31 -0.94 1.02
N GLU A 54 -7.77 0.26 1.41
CA GLU A 54 -8.19 0.61 2.78
C GLU A 54 -7.23 0.15 3.89
N ILE A 55 -5.93 0.28 3.66
CA ILE A 55 -4.91 -0.06 4.66
C ILE A 55 -5.17 0.71 5.95
N SER A 56 -5.24 -0.03 7.06
CA SER A 56 -5.36 0.42 8.43
C SER A 56 -6.67 1.13 8.75
N HIS A 57 -7.75 0.79 8.03
CA HIS A 57 -9.10 1.34 8.25
C HIS A 57 -9.64 1.13 9.68
N GLY A 58 -9.23 0.05 10.37
CA GLY A 58 -9.69 -0.26 11.73
C GLY A 58 -8.95 0.46 12.87
N THR A 59 -8.11 1.45 12.57
CA THR A 59 -7.25 2.16 13.55
C THR A 59 -7.56 3.66 13.56
N GLU A 60 -7.15 4.35 14.63
CA GLU A 60 -7.26 5.81 14.71
C GLU A 60 -6.64 6.51 13.49
N THR A 61 -7.28 7.57 12.99
CA THR A 61 -6.91 8.24 11.74
C THR A 61 -5.46 8.71 11.72
N GLY A 62 -4.96 9.24 12.85
CA GLY A 62 -3.56 9.70 12.96
C GLY A 62 -2.55 8.57 12.75
N SER A 63 -2.80 7.42 13.37
CA SER A 63 -1.96 6.23 13.20
C SER A 63 -2.11 5.63 11.80
N ALA A 64 -3.31 5.59 11.23
CA ALA A 64 -3.53 5.14 9.86
C ALA A 64 -2.75 6.00 8.84
N LEU A 65 -2.83 7.33 8.97
CA LEU A 65 -2.04 8.27 8.15
C LEU A 65 -0.54 8.01 8.27
N ALA A 66 -0.03 7.82 9.50
CA ALA A 66 1.38 7.58 9.75
C ALA A 66 1.86 6.24 9.14
N ILE A 67 1.05 5.18 9.27
CA ILE A 67 1.34 3.85 8.72
C ILE A 67 1.37 3.91 7.19
N VAL A 68 0.31 4.44 6.56
CA VAL A 68 0.20 4.50 5.10
C VAL A 68 1.30 5.38 4.50
N ALA A 69 1.56 6.56 5.08
CA ALA A 69 2.64 7.42 4.60
C ALA A 69 4.03 6.78 4.73
N SER A 70 4.27 6.03 5.81
CA SER A 70 5.52 5.28 5.99
C SER A 70 5.65 4.11 5.02
N ALA A 71 4.54 3.40 4.75
CA ALA A 71 4.48 2.34 3.77
C ALA A 71 4.81 2.86 2.35
N MET A 72 4.20 3.98 1.95
CA MET A 72 4.48 4.62 0.66
C MET A 72 5.94 5.04 0.53
N GLU A 73 6.53 5.67 1.54
CA GLU A 73 7.95 6.03 1.52
C GLU A 73 8.86 4.80 1.41
N LYS A 74 8.53 3.72 2.13
CA LYS A 74 9.30 2.47 2.07
C LYS A 74 9.27 1.86 0.66
N LEU A 75 8.10 1.78 0.04
CA LEU A 75 7.95 1.24 -1.32
C LEU A 75 8.61 2.14 -2.37
N TYR A 76 8.51 3.46 -2.18
CA TYR A 76 9.23 4.44 -2.99
C TYR A 76 10.75 4.22 -2.95
N ASN A 77 11.32 3.99 -1.76
CA ASN A 77 12.75 3.71 -1.59
C ASN A 77 13.17 2.39 -2.24
N ILE A 78 12.30 1.37 -2.25
CA ILE A 78 12.51 0.11 -2.98
C ILE A 78 12.44 0.33 -4.50
N LYS A 79 11.79 1.42 -4.94
CA LYS A 79 11.46 1.75 -6.33
C LYS A 79 10.48 0.75 -6.95
N SER A 80 9.61 0.14 -6.14
CA SER A 80 8.53 -0.69 -6.66
C SER A 80 7.40 0.18 -7.20
N LEU A 81 6.61 -0.35 -8.14
CA LEU A 81 5.36 0.30 -8.50
C LEU A 81 4.31 -0.03 -7.43
N PHE A 82 3.58 0.97 -6.95
CA PHE A 82 2.53 0.76 -5.96
C PHE A 82 1.31 1.64 -6.23
N ILE A 83 0.12 1.12 -5.88
CA ILE A 83 -1.16 1.82 -5.97
C ILE A 83 -1.91 1.55 -4.67
N PHE A 84 -2.24 2.62 -3.94
CA PHE A 84 -3.04 2.55 -2.73
C PHE A 84 -4.36 3.29 -2.91
N ALA A 85 -5.47 2.58 -2.68
CA ALA A 85 -6.80 3.15 -2.55
C ALA A 85 -7.09 3.39 -1.07
N THR A 86 -7.47 4.61 -0.70
CA THR A 86 -7.74 4.97 0.70
C THR A 86 -8.70 6.14 0.80
N HIS A 87 -9.52 6.16 1.86
CA HIS A 87 -10.36 7.28 2.26
C HIS A 87 -9.60 8.34 3.09
N LEU A 88 -8.30 8.17 3.29
CA LEU A 88 -7.44 9.12 4.02
C LEU A 88 -7.14 10.36 3.16
N HIS A 89 -8.10 11.26 2.97
CA HIS A 89 -7.92 12.48 2.18
C HIS A 89 -6.74 13.36 2.68
N GLN A 90 -6.46 13.33 3.98
CA GLN A 90 -5.35 14.05 4.61
C GLN A 90 -3.96 13.51 4.21
N ILE A 91 -3.88 12.36 3.51
CA ILE A 91 -2.62 11.79 3.04
C ILE A 91 -1.91 12.76 2.07
N CYS A 92 -2.68 13.50 1.28
CA CYS A 92 -2.19 14.50 0.32
C CYS A 92 -1.43 15.66 1.02
N ASP A 93 -1.77 15.97 2.28
CA ASP A 93 -1.17 17.06 3.05
C ASP A 93 0.13 16.68 3.78
N ILE A 94 0.49 15.38 3.78
CA ILE A 94 1.68 14.90 4.46
C ILE A 94 2.93 15.35 3.68
N LYS A 95 3.66 16.33 4.24
CA LYS A 95 4.90 16.91 3.66
C LYS A 95 5.91 15.86 3.17
N ARG A 96 6.00 14.71 3.82
CA ARG A 96 6.89 13.59 3.43
C ARG A 96 6.56 13.07 2.03
N ILE A 97 5.27 12.99 1.69
CA ILE A 97 4.79 12.52 0.38
C ILE A 97 4.99 13.60 -0.67
N GLY A 98 4.66 14.86 -0.36
CA GLY A 98 4.84 15.99 -1.27
C GLY A 98 6.29 16.27 -1.72
N ARG A 99 7.30 15.74 -1.02
CA ARG A 99 8.71 15.81 -1.45
C ARG A 99 9.02 14.89 -2.63
N HIS A 100 8.27 13.82 -2.82
CA HIS A 100 8.49 12.83 -3.86
C HIS A 100 7.56 13.12 -5.05
N ARG A 101 8.03 13.92 -6.02
CA ARG A 101 7.25 14.30 -7.22
C ARG A 101 6.71 13.11 -8.04
N SER A 102 7.24 11.90 -7.83
CA SER A 102 6.78 10.69 -8.53
C SER A 102 5.61 9.98 -7.83
N ILE A 103 5.24 10.40 -6.62
CA ILE A 103 4.03 9.91 -5.95
C ILE A 103 2.88 10.83 -6.37
N GLU A 104 2.09 10.38 -7.35
CA GLU A 104 0.84 11.04 -7.68
C GLU A 104 -0.24 10.63 -6.67
N SER A 105 -0.70 11.58 -5.86
CA SER A 105 -1.85 11.42 -5.00
C SER A 105 -3.07 12.07 -5.65
N ARG A 106 -4.05 11.26 -6.06
CA ARG A 106 -5.36 11.76 -6.49
C ARG A 106 -6.33 11.61 -5.31
N CYS A 107 -6.41 12.68 -4.53
CA CYS A 107 -7.56 13.01 -3.72
C CYS A 107 -8.58 13.73 -4.65
#